data_AF-A0A3R7A640-F1
#
_entry.id   AF-A0A3R7A640-F1
#
_cell.length_a   1.000
_cell.length_b   1.000
_cell.length_c   1.000
_cell.angle_alpha   90.00
_cell.angle_beta   90.00
_cell.angle_gamma   90.00
#
_symmetry.space_group_name_H-M   'P 1'
#
loop_
_entity.id
_entity.type
_entity.pdbx_description
1 polymer ?
#
loop_
_entity_poly.entity_id
_entity_poly.type
_entity_poly.pdbx_seq_one_letter_code
_entity_poly.pdbx_strand_id
1 'polypeptide(L)'
;MSDEFEIDGRSFVPGQDHMWTALDIPDGVNAAIGLYNSSNVYTLNGKLINRVDEMQTNVTYFNQWLEVPDFESSTLHYSAGMMQSWNKFCLQGGFIEVAAKLPGAVNVLPDDVHKSTTKNPNALGEIWRDGVKTVLTPSDRVQDGAYYPTWPGIWLLGNLGRALFSASTTRMWPWSYNECDPDYHPHQAISACDPNPGFGLNPNQGRGAPEIDILEGGGAAISSSIQVAPGMPDNYRRKPVEAPDGAYCIYGKACATPGANFPDIPTSAYADRGHRSWYQGLKYAANNRCPTDPNEVQQYEPVKAVQMNRALLTTNIYDKMQVSAGRDANADLGLIDGKGPDHWGINYNGTCFPIANGYIGAFLCDPDTKNTKCAATRMDGVPNTNQMPPFEYQMDAISANWDIGHDAYTTFYIYQIEW
;
A
#
# COMPACT_ATOMS: atom_id res chain seq x y z
N MET A 1 18.91 -8.11 11.43
CA MET A 1 18.64 -9.33 10.65
C MET A 1 18.87 -8.93 9.21
N SER A 2 19.90 -9.49 8.57
CA SER A 2 20.31 -9.12 7.21
C SER A 2 20.68 -10.40 6.49
N ASP A 3 20.36 -10.49 5.20
CA ASP A 3 20.64 -11.66 4.39
C ASP A 3 20.87 -11.20 2.95
N GLU A 4 22.06 -11.48 2.42
CA GLU A 4 22.44 -11.16 1.04
C GLU A 4 22.05 -12.29 0.07
N PHE A 5 21.56 -13.43 0.59
CA PHE A 5 21.11 -14.58 -0.21
C PHE A 5 22.18 -15.23 -1.10
N GLU A 6 23.46 -15.06 -0.76
CA GLU A 6 24.63 -15.56 -1.52
C GLU A 6 24.82 -17.08 -1.52
N ILE A 7 24.09 -17.81 -0.66
CA ILE A 7 24.12 -19.27 -0.62
C ILE A 7 23.03 -19.81 -1.55
N ASP A 8 23.42 -20.34 -2.71
CA ASP A 8 22.50 -20.92 -3.70
C ASP A 8 21.82 -22.21 -3.23
N GLY A 9 20.61 -22.44 -3.76
CA GLY A 9 19.85 -23.66 -3.49
C GLY A 9 19.20 -23.74 -2.11
N ARG A 10 19.13 -22.63 -1.37
CA ARG A 10 18.35 -22.58 -0.12
C ARG A 10 16.88 -22.79 -0.43
N SER A 11 16.26 -23.63 0.38
CA SER A 11 14.82 -23.82 0.42
C SER A 11 14.25 -23.09 1.62
N PHE A 12 13.14 -22.41 1.42
CA PHE A 12 12.42 -21.69 2.47
C PHE A 12 11.15 -22.41 2.90
N VAL A 13 11.00 -23.69 2.55
CA VAL A 13 9.96 -24.56 3.10
C VAL A 13 9.99 -24.48 4.64
N PRO A 14 8.82 -24.42 5.31
CA PRO A 14 8.76 -24.30 6.77
C PRO A 14 9.70 -25.28 7.49
N GLY A 15 10.61 -24.72 8.31
CA GLY A 15 11.57 -25.48 9.12
C GLY A 15 12.92 -25.78 8.44
N GLN A 16 13.12 -25.40 7.17
CA GLN A 16 14.39 -25.66 6.46
C GLN A 16 15.40 -24.51 6.54
N ASP A 17 14.95 -23.28 6.78
CA ASP A 17 15.81 -22.11 6.94
C ASP A 17 15.65 -21.51 8.35
N HIS A 18 16.77 -21.07 8.92
CA HIS A 18 16.84 -20.57 10.30
C HIS A 18 16.41 -19.11 10.45
N MET A 19 16.35 -18.34 9.36
CA MET A 19 15.95 -16.93 9.36
C MET A 19 14.60 -16.69 8.71
N TRP A 20 14.25 -17.48 7.69
CA TRP A 20 13.08 -17.25 6.85
C TRP A 20 12.18 -18.48 6.73
N THR A 21 10.92 -18.24 6.40
CA THR A 21 9.95 -19.28 6.03
C THR A 21 9.03 -18.75 4.95
N ALA A 22 8.85 -19.53 3.90
CA ALA A 22 7.83 -19.30 2.89
C ALA A 22 6.52 -19.99 3.30
N LEU A 23 5.40 -19.57 2.68
CA LEU A 23 4.06 -20.07 2.97
C LEU A 23 3.52 -20.96 1.84
N ASP A 24 2.65 -21.89 2.21
CA ASP A 24 1.90 -22.80 1.32
C ASP A 24 0.39 -22.65 1.56
N ILE A 25 -0.16 -21.48 1.22
CA ILE A 25 -1.57 -21.11 1.51
C ILE A 25 -2.18 -20.26 0.37
N PRO A 26 -3.51 -20.27 0.19
CA PRO A 26 -4.20 -19.30 -0.67
C PRO A 26 -3.89 -17.86 -0.25
N ASP A 27 -3.68 -16.98 -1.23
CA ASP A 27 -3.75 -15.55 -0.96
C ASP A 27 -5.23 -15.17 -0.77
N GLY A 28 -5.64 -15.05 0.49
CA GLY A 28 -7.02 -14.75 0.88
C GLY A 28 -7.34 -13.27 0.98
N VAL A 29 -6.41 -12.37 0.62
CA VAL A 29 -6.62 -10.92 0.73
C VAL A 29 -6.78 -10.26 -0.64
N ASN A 30 -7.36 -9.05 -0.66
CA ASN A 30 -7.40 -8.16 -1.84
C ASN A 30 -7.91 -8.78 -3.15
N ALA A 31 -8.82 -9.77 -3.08
CA ALA A 31 -9.30 -10.52 -4.23
C ALA A 31 -8.15 -11.15 -5.07
N ALA A 32 -7.07 -11.55 -4.39
CA ALA A 32 -5.96 -12.22 -5.01
C ALA A 32 -6.40 -13.54 -5.65
N ILE A 33 -5.74 -13.88 -6.75
CA ILE A 33 -6.06 -15.02 -7.60
C ILE A 33 -4.93 -16.06 -7.61
N GLY A 34 -4.02 -15.97 -6.64
CA GLY A 34 -2.81 -16.78 -6.56
C GLY A 34 -2.73 -17.60 -5.27
N LEU A 35 -2.05 -18.75 -5.35
CA LEU A 35 -1.62 -19.55 -4.22
C LEU A 35 -0.18 -19.16 -3.86
N TYR A 36 0.10 -18.93 -2.59
CA TYR A 36 1.48 -18.92 -2.11
C TYR A 36 2.00 -20.34 -1.99
N ASN A 37 3.18 -20.57 -2.54
CA ASN A 37 3.85 -21.85 -2.60
C ASN A 37 5.33 -21.66 -2.26
N SER A 38 5.82 -22.40 -1.28
CA SER A 38 7.19 -22.27 -0.81
C SER A 38 8.23 -22.66 -1.86
N SER A 39 7.89 -23.48 -2.85
CA SER A 39 8.77 -23.83 -3.97
C SER A 39 9.01 -22.68 -4.96
N ASN A 40 8.19 -21.63 -4.91
CA ASN A 40 8.39 -20.41 -5.69
C ASN A 40 9.42 -19.46 -5.07
N VAL A 41 9.91 -19.75 -3.85
CA VAL A 41 10.91 -18.95 -3.15
C VAL A 41 12.18 -19.78 -2.97
N TYR A 42 13.30 -19.33 -3.53
CA TYR A 42 14.58 -20.02 -3.46
C TYR A 42 15.74 -19.04 -3.72
N THR A 43 16.97 -19.47 -3.46
CA THR A 43 18.16 -18.70 -3.84
C THR A 43 18.82 -19.26 -5.10
N LEU A 44 19.21 -18.36 -6.00
CA LEU A 44 19.89 -18.72 -7.25
C LEU A 44 20.79 -17.57 -7.72
N ASN A 45 22.06 -17.90 -8.02
CA ASN A 45 23.09 -16.95 -8.44
C ASN A 45 23.23 -15.76 -7.48
N GLY A 46 23.28 -16.06 -6.18
CA GLY A 46 23.47 -15.10 -5.09
C GLY A 46 22.31 -14.14 -4.86
N LYS A 47 21.08 -14.56 -5.20
CA LYS A 47 19.87 -13.73 -5.09
C LYS A 47 18.72 -14.55 -4.55
N LEU A 48 17.84 -13.91 -3.79
CA LEU A 48 16.49 -14.40 -3.54
C LEU A 48 15.68 -14.29 -4.84
N ILE A 49 15.06 -15.40 -5.25
CA ILE A 49 14.11 -15.46 -6.35
C ILE A 49 12.73 -15.71 -5.76
N ASN A 50 11.78 -14.84 -6.08
CA ASN A 50 10.35 -15.05 -5.86
C ASN A 50 9.67 -15.17 -7.23
N ARG A 51 9.42 -16.41 -7.66
CA ARG A 51 8.91 -16.74 -8.99
C ARG A 51 7.40 -16.72 -9.00
N VAL A 52 6.79 -16.25 -10.09
CA VAL A 52 5.35 -16.38 -10.33
C VAL A 52 5.14 -17.29 -11.54
N ASP A 53 4.29 -18.30 -11.39
CA ASP A 53 3.93 -19.25 -12.44
C ASP A 53 2.41 -19.17 -12.72
N GLU A 54 2.01 -19.23 -13.99
CA GLU A 54 0.61 -19.46 -14.37
C GLU A 54 0.27 -20.93 -14.13
N MET A 55 -0.54 -21.20 -13.11
CA MET A 55 -0.89 -22.56 -12.71
C MET A 55 -2.25 -22.55 -12.00
N GLN A 56 -3.17 -23.36 -12.49
CA GLN A 56 -4.46 -23.53 -11.84
C GLN A 56 -4.36 -24.47 -10.64
N THR A 57 -4.83 -24.01 -9.49
CA THR A 57 -4.93 -24.80 -8.26
C THR A 57 -6.32 -24.69 -7.68
N ASN A 58 -6.98 -25.84 -7.48
CA ASN A 58 -8.24 -25.88 -6.74
C ASN A 58 -7.94 -25.86 -5.24
N VAL A 59 -8.54 -24.92 -4.53
CA VAL A 59 -8.40 -24.77 -3.08
C VAL A 59 -9.77 -24.89 -2.43
N THR A 60 -9.78 -25.49 -1.24
CA THR A 60 -10.97 -25.58 -0.39
C THR A 60 -10.64 -24.95 0.95
N TYR A 61 -11.45 -23.98 1.38
CA TYR A 61 -11.23 -23.23 2.62
C TYR A 61 -12.55 -22.99 3.34
N PHE A 62 -12.49 -22.81 4.67
CA PHE A 62 -13.64 -22.46 5.47
C PHE A 62 -13.89 -20.95 5.39
N ASN A 63 -15.08 -20.53 4.96
CA ASN A 63 -15.46 -19.13 4.88
C ASN A 63 -16.40 -18.77 6.04
N GLN A 64 -15.86 -18.11 7.06
CA GLN A 64 -16.61 -17.70 8.24
C GLN A 64 -17.47 -16.44 8.03
N TRP A 65 -17.38 -15.80 6.86
CA TRP A 65 -18.12 -14.56 6.49
C TRP A 65 -19.41 -14.84 5.70
N LEU A 66 -19.75 -16.11 5.48
CA LEU A 66 -21.02 -16.49 4.87
C LEU A 66 -22.20 -16.30 5.83
N GLU A 67 -23.40 -16.15 5.26
CA GLU A 67 -24.65 -16.19 6.03
C GLU A 67 -24.80 -17.51 6.80
N VAL A 68 -24.31 -18.61 6.22
CA VAL A 68 -24.09 -19.88 6.94
C VAL A 68 -22.64 -20.28 6.70
N PRO A 69 -21.76 -20.15 7.71
CA PRO A 69 -20.35 -20.54 7.59
C PRO A 69 -20.20 -21.97 7.10
N ASP A 70 -19.42 -22.17 6.03
CA ASP A 70 -19.19 -23.47 5.42
C ASP A 70 -17.86 -23.49 4.63
N PHE A 71 -17.46 -24.66 4.16
CA PHE A 71 -16.36 -24.82 3.22
C PHE A 71 -16.77 -24.42 1.81
N GLU A 72 -15.97 -23.57 1.18
CA GLU A 72 -16.08 -23.21 -0.23
C GLU A 72 -14.87 -23.71 -1.01
N SER A 73 -15.06 -23.92 -2.30
CA SER A 73 -13.97 -24.24 -3.22
C SER A 73 -13.86 -23.19 -4.32
N SER A 74 -12.62 -22.82 -4.64
CA SER A 74 -12.30 -21.86 -5.69
C SER A 74 -11.08 -22.34 -6.49
N THR A 75 -10.95 -21.87 -7.72
CA THR A 75 -9.77 -22.11 -8.56
C THR A 75 -8.92 -20.86 -8.56
N LEU A 76 -7.70 -20.97 -8.05
CA LEU A 76 -6.65 -19.95 -8.17
C LEU A 76 -5.88 -20.20 -9.47
N HIS A 77 -5.36 -19.16 -10.10
CA HIS A 77 -4.81 -19.21 -11.45
C HIS A 77 -3.29 -19.04 -11.51
N TYR A 78 -2.67 -18.66 -10.40
CA TYR A 78 -1.23 -18.42 -10.32
C TYR A 78 -0.63 -19.07 -9.06
N SER A 79 0.65 -19.43 -9.13
CA SER A 79 1.47 -19.82 -7.98
C SER A 79 2.57 -18.78 -7.79
N ALA A 80 2.74 -18.27 -6.57
CA ALA A 80 3.72 -17.24 -6.23
C ALA A 80 4.35 -17.52 -4.86
N GLY A 81 5.29 -16.69 -4.42
CA GLY A 81 5.92 -16.83 -3.11
C GLY A 81 5.54 -15.73 -2.12
N MET A 82 5.33 -16.11 -0.85
CA MET A 82 5.32 -15.19 0.29
C MET A 82 6.30 -15.71 1.33
N MET A 83 7.30 -14.89 1.67
CA MET A 83 8.34 -15.22 2.64
C MET A 83 8.26 -14.30 3.85
N GLN A 84 8.42 -14.87 5.04
CA GLN A 84 8.36 -14.16 6.31
C GLN A 84 9.61 -14.49 7.13
N SER A 85 10.04 -13.57 7.98
CA SER A 85 11.14 -13.81 8.90
C SER A 85 10.67 -14.57 10.16
N TRP A 86 11.59 -15.31 10.77
CA TRP A 86 11.38 -15.91 12.09
C TRP A 86 11.68 -14.92 13.22
N ASN A 87 12.79 -14.18 13.12
CA ASN A 87 13.13 -13.21 14.17
C ASN A 87 12.37 -11.91 14.01
N LYS A 88 12.15 -11.28 15.16
CA LYS A 88 11.47 -10.02 15.31
C LYS A 88 12.54 -8.95 15.53
N PHE A 89 12.32 -7.74 15.05
CA PHE A 89 13.16 -6.60 15.42
C PHE A 89 12.31 -5.53 16.09
N CYS A 90 12.94 -4.67 16.89
CA CYS A 90 12.29 -3.60 17.61
C CYS A 90 12.63 -2.26 16.95
N LEU A 91 11.60 -1.46 16.65
CA LEU A 91 11.75 -0.09 16.14
C LEU A 91 12.15 0.83 17.30
N GLN A 92 13.44 1.09 17.46
CA GLN A 92 13.99 2.05 18.44
C GLN A 92 14.90 3.10 17.80
N GLY A 93 14.87 3.19 16.46
CA GLY A 93 15.81 3.94 15.61
C GLY A 93 16.43 3.03 14.54
N GLY A 94 16.80 3.60 13.39
CA GLY A 94 17.50 2.91 12.31
C GLY A 94 16.72 2.84 11.00
N PHE A 95 17.16 1.98 10.09
CA PHE A 95 16.53 1.80 8.79
C PHE A 95 16.46 0.32 8.40
N ILE A 96 15.52 0.00 7.52
CA ILE A 96 15.51 -1.23 6.74
C ILE A 96 15.76 -0.89 5.29
N GLU A 97 16.58 -1.70 4.63
CA GLU A 97 16.90 -1.56 3.23
C GLU A 97 16.69 -2.91 2.53
N VAL A 98 16.08 -2.88 1.35
CA VAL A 98 15.93 -4.05 0.48
C VAL A 98 16.33 -3.65 -0.93
N ALA A 99 17.33 -4.35 -1.48
CA ALA A 99 17.66 -4.29 -2.89
C ALA A 99 16.78 -5.28 -3.66
N ALA A 100 15.83 -4.79 -4.45
CA ALA A 100 14.92 -5.64 -5.22
C ALA A 100 14.79 -5.20 -6.68
N LYS A 101 14.53 -6.17 -7.56
CA LYS A 101 14.15 -5.95 -8.96
C LYS A 101 12.73 -6.46 -9.15
N LEU A 102 11.83 -5.60 -9.61
CA LEU A 102 10.42 -5.94 -9.72
C LEU A 102 10.15 -6.88 -10.91
N PRO A 103 9.17 -7.80 -10.79
CA PRO A 103 8.75 -8.64 -11.90
C PRO A 103 7.98 -7.85 -12.97
N GLY A 104 8.24 -8.13 -14.24
CA GLY A 104 7.57 -7.51 -15.38
C GLY A 104 7.93 -8.20 -16.70
N ALA A 105 7.12 -8.00 -17.73
CA ALA A 105 7.36 -8.55 -19.06
C ALA A 105 8.47 -7.76 -19.79
N VAL A 106 9.73 -8.07 -19.46
CA VAL A 106 10.92 -7.33 -19.92
C VAL A 106 11.78 -8.09 -20.94
N ASN A 107 11.49 -9.38 -21.17
CA ASN A 107 12.32 -10.25 -22.00
C ASN A 107 12.05 -10.02 -23.49
N VAL A 108 12.94 -9.27 -24.16
CA VAL A 108 12.87 -9.03 -25.61
C VAL A 108 13.36 -10.20 -26.46
N LEU A 109 14.10 -11.13 -25.85
CA LEU A 109 14.54 -12.38 -26.45
C LEU A 109 14.11 -13.55 -25.55
N PRO A 110 13.81 -14.74 -26.12
CA PRO A 110 13.57 -15.94 -25.33
C PRO A 110 14.82 -16.37 -24.56
N ASP A 111 14.63 -16.93 -23.37
CA ASP A 111 15.69 -17.56 -22.57
C ASP A 111 15.24 -18.94 -22.02
N ASP A 112 16.05 -19.54 -21.15
CA ASP A 112 15.79 -20.85 -20.60
C ASP A 112 14.52 -20.91 -19.73
N VAL A 113 14.16 -19.79 -19.10
CA VAL A 113 13.01 -19.62 -18.21
C VAL A 113 11.82 -18.98 -18.94
N HIS A 114 12.06 -17.97 -19.77
CA HIS A 114 11.04 -17.16 -20.46
C HIS A 114 11.06 -17.46 -21.95
N LYS A 115 10.15 -18.32 -22.43
CA LYS A 115 10.10 -18.72 -23.85
C LYS A 115 9.45 -17.69 -24.77
N SER A 116 8.63 -16.79 -24.21
CA SER A 116 7.90 -15.77 -24.96
C SER A 116 8.65 -14.44 -24.95
N THR A 117 8.64 -13.73 -26.08
CA THR A 117 9.16 -12.36 -26.18
C THR A 117 8.09 -11.33 -25.84
N THR A 118 8.47 -10.28 -25.13
CA THR A 118 7.58 -9.17 -24.79
C THR A 118 7.30 -8.23 -25.96
N LYS A 119 6.15 -7.56 -25.92
CA LYS A 119 5.81 -6.41 -26.77
C LYS A 119 5.79 -5.09 -25.98
N ASN A 120 6.30 -5.13 -24.75
CA ASN A 120 6.37 -3.98 -23.85
C ASN A 120 7.20 -2.86 -24.50
N PRO A 121 6.60 -1.68 -24.79
CA PRO A 121 7.32 -0.59 -25.45
C PRO A 121 8.52 -0.11 -24.65
N ASN A 122 8.43 -0.09 -23.32
CA ASN A 122 9.57 0.28 -22.47
C ASN A 122 10.74 -0.70 -22.62
N ALA A 123 10.46 -2.00 -22.72
CA ALA A 123 11.49 -3.03 -22.92
C ALA A 123 12.08 -3.00 -24.34
N LEU A 124 11.26 -2.66 -25.34
CA LEU A 124 11.69 -2.48 -26.73
C LEU A 124 12.46 -1.16 -26.94
N GLY A 125 12.40 -0.21 -26.00
CA GLY A 125 13.05 1.09 -26.09
C GLY A 125 12.37 2.05 -27.06
N GLU A 126 11.13 1.79 -27.46
CA GLU A 126 10.39 2.64 -28.39
C GLU A 126 8.88 2.51 -28.24
N ILE A 127 8.18 3.61 -28.55
CA ILE A 127 6.72 3.64 -28.68
C ILE A 127 6.31 4.43 -29.92
N TRP A 128 5.26 3.96 -30.58
CA TRP A 128 4.65 4.62 -31.73
C TRP A 128 3.30 5.20 -31.34
N ARG A 129 3.12 6.51 -31.48
CA ARG A 129 1.82 7.20 -31.28
C ARG A 129 1.57 8.12 -32.45
N ASP A 130 0.40 8.00 -33.07
CA ASP A 130 -0.03 8.82 -34.21
C ASP A 130 1.01 8.89 -35.36
N GLY A 131 1.68 7.76 -35.62
CA GLY A 131 2.73 7.64 -36.64
C GLY A 131 4.09 8.22 -36.24
N VAL A 132 4.23 8.75 -35.04
CA VAL A 132 5.49 9.29 -34.49
C VAL A 132 6.15 8.24 -33.60
N LYS A 133 7.40 7.88 -33.93
CA LYS A 133 8.25 7.03 -33.09
C LYS A 133 8.94 7.88 -32.04
N THR A 134 8.79 7.51 -30.78
CA THR A 134 9.51 8.08 -29.64
C THR A 134 10.45 7.02 -29.08
N VAL A 135 11.71 7.38 -28.87
CA VAL A 135 12.70 6.51 -28.22
C VAL A 135 12.49 6.59 -26.71
N LEU A 136 12.49 5.43 -26.04
CA LEU A 136 12.37 5.31 -24.60
C LEU A 136 13.71 4.85 -24.01
N THR A 137 14.04 5.45 -22.87
CA THR A 137 15.16 5.12 -22.01
C THR A 137 14.68 4.27 -20.82
N PRO A 138 15.58 3.57 -20.10
CA PRO A 138 15.20 2.80 -18.92
C PRO A 138 14.53 3.62 -17.83
N SER A 139 14.85 4.91 -17.69
CA SER A 139 14.23 5.77 -16.68
C SER A 139 12.88 6.35 -17.11
N ASP A 140 12.48 6.18 -18.37
CA ASP A 140 11.15 6.61 -18.82
C ASP A 140 10.06 5.86 -18.06
N ARG A 141 9.00 6.61 -17.73
CA ARG A 141 7.81 6.09 -17.05
C ARG A 141 7.23 4.91 -17.81
N VAL A 142 6.62 4.00 -17.07
CA VAL A 142 5.87 2.88 -17.64
C VAL A 142 4.77 3.41 -18.59
N GLN A 143 4.79 2.93 -19.83
CA GLN A 143 3.87 3.38 -20.89
C GLN A 143 2.58 2.58 -20.93
N ASP A 144 2.64 1.31 -20.53
CA ASP A 144 1.50 0.40 -20.52
C ASP A 144 1.65 -0.56 -19.33
N GLY A 145 0.74 -0.41 -18.36
CA GLY A 145 0.72 -1.21 -17.13
C GLY A 145 0.41 -2.69 -17.37
N ALA A 146 -0.19 -3.06 -18.51
CA ALA A 146 -0.55 -4.45 -18.79
C ALA A 146 0.67 -5.38 -18.88
N TYR A 147 1.87 -4.83 -19.15
CA TYR A 147 3.13 -5.59 -19.16
C TYR A 147 3.76 -5.79 -17.78
N TYR A 148 3.11 -5.29 -16.73
CA TYR A 148 3.59 -5.38 -15.34
C TYR A 148 2.44 -5.87 -14.45
N PRO A 149 1.96 -7.11 -14.65
CA PRO A 149 0.66 -7.56 -14.15
C PRO A 149 0.65 -7.95 -12.66
N THR A 150 1.79 -7.87 -11.99
CA THR A 150 1.97 -8.32 -10.60
C THR A 150 1.94 -7.15 -9.62
N TRP A 151 1.51 -7.42 -8.39
CA TRP A 151 1.55 -6.48 -7.27
C TRP A 151 2.52 -6.99 -6.18
N PRO A 152 3.84 -6.82 -6.36
CA PRO A 152 4.80 -7.24 -5.35
C PRO A 152 4.68 -6.38 -4.07
N GLY A 153 4.89 -7.03 -2.92
CA GLY A 153 4.88 -6.39 -1.61
C GLY A 153 6.13 -6.75 -0.80
N ILE A 154 6.73 -5.73 -0.19
CA ILE A 154 7.83 -5.82 0.79
C ILE A 154 7.43 -4.91 1.94
N TRP A 155 7.07 -5.50 3.06
CA TRP A 155 6.45 -4.77 4.16
C TRP A 155 6.75 -5.44 5.50
N LEU A 156 6.46 -4.71 6.57
CA LEU A 156 6.73 -5.07 7.95
C LEU A 156 5.42 -5.25 8.70
N LEU A 157 5.37 -6.24 9.59
CA LEU A 157 4.27 -6.43 10.53
C LEU A 157 4.74 -6.35 11.97
N GLY A 158 3.92 -5.73 12.82
CA GLY A 158 4.08 -5.84 14.26
C GLY A 158 4.04 -7.29 14.73
N ASN A 159 4.89 -7.60 15.69
CA ASN A 159 5.32 -8.96 16.00
C ASN A 159 4.31 -9.87 16.74
N LEU A 160 3.09 -9.39 16.96
CA LEU A 160 2.01 -10.14 17.59
C LEU A 160 1.03 -10.73 16.59
N GLY A 161 1.08 -10.28 15.33
CA GLY A 161 0.35 -10.86 14.21
C GLY A 161 1.27 -11.62 13.27
N ARG A 162 0.70 -12.52 12.48
CA ARG A 162 1.36 -13.16 11.35
C ARG A 162 0.44 -12.99 10.13
N ALA A 163 0.91 -12.30 9.10
CA ALA A 163 0.06 -12.03 7.95
C ALA A 163 -0.45 -13.30 7.29
N LEU A 164 -1.68 -13.20 6.78
CA LEU A 164 -2.52 -14.29 6.26
C LEU A 164 -2.97 -15.34 7.28
N PHE A 165 -2.56 -15.24 8.55
CA PHE A 165 -3.12 -16.05 9.64
C PHE A 165 -4.12 -15.20 10.40
N SER A 166 -5.36 -15.14 9.89
CA SER A 166 -6.43 -14.26 10.40
C SER A 166 -6.65 -14.38 11.91
N ALA A 167 -6.55 -15.59 12.48
CA ALA A 167 -6.66 -15.79 13.92
C ALA A 167 -5.63 -14.99 14.76
N SER A 168 -4.48 -14.64 14.17
CA SER A 168 -3.45 -13.81 14.82
C SER A 168 -3.55 -12.32 14.50
N THR A 169 -4.25 -11.94 13.42
CA THR A 169 -4.35 -10.55 12.96
C THR A 169 -5.70 -9.91 13.30
N THR A 170 -6.77 -10.69 13.48
CA THR A 170 -8.08 -10.19 13.91
C THR A 170 -7.95 -9.40 15.22
N ARG A 171 -8.46 -8.16 15.24
CA ARG A 171 -8.39 -7.24 16.40
C ARG A 171 -6.96 -6.91 16.87
N MET A 172 -5.96 -7.25 16.07
CA MET A 172 -4.54 -6.99 16.32
C MET A 172 -3.96 -6.09 15.24
N TRP A 173 -4.26 -6.38 13.98
CA TRP A 173 -3.84 -5.57 12.84
C TRP A 173 -4.84 -4.44 12.55
N PRO A 174 -4.39 -3.21 12.31
CA PRO A 174 -3.06 -2.65 12.54
C PRO A 174 -3.03 -1.77 13.80
N TRP A 175 -3.52 -2.29 14.92
CA TRP A 175 -3.60 -1.51 16.17
C TRP A 175 -2.21 -1.02 16.62
N SER A 176 -2.10 0.29 16.77
CA SER A 176 -0.92 1.00 17.29
C SER A 176 -1.23 1.78 18.58
N TYR A 177 -2.41 1.53 19.16
CA TYR A 177 -2.98 2.26 20.29
C TYR A 177 -2.61 1.67 21.65
N ASN A 178 -2.26 2.53 22.60
CA ASN A 178 -1.81 2.17 23.95
C ASN A 178 -2.41 3.09 25.03
N GLU A 179 -3.69 3.43 24.88
CA GLU A 179 -4.43 4.18 25.90
C GLU A 179 -5.70 3.42 26.26
N CYS A 180 -6.16 3.56 27.51
CA CYS A 180 -7.43 2.97 27.90
C CYS A 180 -8.57 3.89 27.48
N ASP A 181 -9.20 3.53 26.37
CA ASP A 181 -10.44 4.12 25.92
C ASP A 181 -11.54 3.04 25.90
N PRO A 182 -12.62 3.21 26.68
CA PRO A 182 -13.76 2.29 26.68
C PRO A 182 -14.40 2.09 25.30
N ASP A 183 -14.32 3.07 24.39
CA ASP A 183 -14.91 2.97 23.05
C ASP A 183 -14.08 2.05 22.14
N TYR A 184 -12.76 2.00 22.34
CA TYR A 184 -11.86 1.14 21.57
C TYR A 184 -11.58 -0.23 22.22
N HIS A 185 -11.80 -0.33 23.54
CA HIS A 185 -11.55 -1.56 24.31
C HIS A 185 -12.18 -2.83 23.72
N PRO A 186 -13.44 -2.84 23.24
CA PRO A 186 -14.04 -4.03 22.65
C PRO A 186 -13.39 -4.47 21.33
N HIS A 187 -12.68 -3.56 20.66
CA HIS A 187 -12.21 -3.75 19.29
C HIS A 187 -10.74 -4.14 19.20
N GLN A 188 -9.91 -3.71 20.15
CA GLN A 188 -8.52 -4.15 20.27
C GLN A 188 -8.45 -5.44 21.10
N ALA A 189 -7.71 -6.46 20.66
CA ALA A 189 -7.60 -7.71 21.40
C ALA A 189 -6.73 -7.59 22.66
N ILE A 190 -5.62 -6.84 22.60
CA ILE A 190 -4.77 -6.52 23.75
C ILE A 190 -4.93 -5.02 24.02
N SER A 191 -5.85 -4.67 24.91
CA SER A 191 -6.22 -3.28 25.21
C SER A 191 -5.54 -2.76 26.48
N ALA A 192 -5.23 -1.46 26.50
CA ALA A 192 -4.71 -0.79 27.70
C ALA A 192 -5.75 -0.67 28.83
N CYS A 193 -7.02 -1.00 28.60
CA CYS A 193 -8.02 -1.11 29.67
C CYS A 193 -7.99 -2.44 30.42
N ASP A 194 -7.22 -3.43 29.96
CA ASP A 194 -7.16 -4.75 30.59
C ASP A 194 -6.02 -4.80 31.63
N PRO A 195 -6.34 -4.91 32.94
CA PRO A 195 -5.32 -5.09 33.97
C PRO A 195 -4.73 -6.51 34.00
N ASN A 196 -5.32 -7.48 33.31
CA ASN A 196 -4.91 -8.88 33.32
C ASN A 196 -4.94 -9.53 31.92
N PRO A 197 -4.16 -9.02 30.94
CA PRO A 197 -4.19 -9.51 29.55
C PRO A 197 -3.67 -10.95 29.37
N GLY A 198 -3.06 -11.53 30.42
CA GLY A 198 -2.51 -12.88 30.38
C GLY A 198 -1.23 -12.98 29.54
N PHE A 199 -0.78 -14.21 29.29
CA PHE A 199 0.31 -14.54 28.36
C PHE A 199 1.65 -13.80 28.59
N GLY A 200 1.91 -13.34 29.81
CA GLY A 200 3.11 -12.56 30.15
C GLY A 200 3.11 -11.12 29.59
N LEU A 201 1.97 -10.63 29.10
CA LEU A 201 1.78 -9.25 28.68
C LEU A 201 1.65 -8.33 29.91
N ASN A 202 2.08 -7.08 29.75
CA ASN A 202 2.00 -6.11 30.84
C ASN A 202 0.55 -5.67 31.07
N PRO A 203 0.09 -5.58 32.33
CA PRO A 203 -1.16 -4.92 32.68
C PRO A 203 -1.27 -3.52 32.09
N ASN A 204 -2.47 -3.16 31.62
CA ASN A 204 -2.81 -1.82 31.12
C ASN A 204 -1.90 -1.32 29.99
N GLN A 205 -1.48 -2.23 29.10
CA GLN A 205 -0.68 -1.89 27.92
C GLN A 205 -1.36 -2.41 26.65
N GLY A 206 -1.83 -1.49 25.82
CA GLY A 206 -2.38 -1.76 24.50
C GLY A 206 -1.29 -2.20 23.52
N ARG A 207 -1.57 -3.24 22.74
CA ARG A 207 -0.65 -3.82 21.77
C ARG A 207 -1.41 -4.23 20.51
N GLY A 208 -0.68 -4.35 19.41
CA GLY A 208 -1.23 -4.79 18.13
C GLY A 208 -0.14 -5.21 17.16
N ALA A 209 -0.50 -5.26 15.88
CA ALA A 209 0.37 -5.63 14.78
C ALA A 209 0.30 -4.59 13.66
N PRO A 210 0.88 -3.38 13.82
CA PRO A 210 0.91 -2.36 12.77
C PRO A 210 1.60 -2.85 11.50
N GLU A 211 1.20 -2.34 10.35
CA GLU A 211 1.79 -2.64 9.05
C GLU A 211 2.51 -1.40 8.48
N ILE A 212 3.72 -1.62 7.96
CA ILE A 212 4.53 -0.58 7.31
C ILE A 212 5.05 -1.13 5.99
N ASP A 213 4.60 -0.55 4.88
CA ASP A 213 5.00 -0.95 3.54
C ASP A 213 6.23 -0.19 3.09
N ILE A 214 7.33 -0.93 2.89
CA ILE A 214 8.54 -0.42 2.24
C ILE A 214 8.24 -0.20 0.76
N LEU A 215 7.60 -1.19 0.16
CA LEU A 215 7.12 -1.18 -1.20
C LEU A 215 5.87 -2.04 -1.32
N GLU A 216 4.83 -1.51 -1.94
CA GLU A 216 3.65 -2.26 -2.34
C GLU A 216 3.12 -1.76 -3.68
N GLY A 217 3.07 -2.63 -4.69
CA GLY A 217 2.53 -2.30 -5.99
C GLY A 217 3.48 -2.54 -7.16
N GLY A 218 3.01 -2.18 -8.34
CA GLY A 218 3.67 -2.47 -9.61
C GLY A 218 3.00 -1.69 -10.75
N GLY A 219 3.39 -1.98 -11.99
CA GLY A 219 3.03 -1.13 -13.12
C GLY A 219 3.71 0.23 -13.01
N ALA A 220 2.92 1.30 -13.12
CA ALA A 220 3.45 2.66 -13.20
C ALA A 220 3.86 3.26 -11.86
N ALA A 221 3.39 2.71 -10.74
CA ALA A 221 3.68 3.25 -9.43
C ALA A 221 3.77 2.16 -8.36
N ILE A 222 4.58 2.44 -7.34
CA ILE A 222 4.67 1.66 -6.10
C ILE A 222 4.23 2.54 -4.94
N SER A 223 3.74 1.95 -3.89
CA SER A 223 3.26 2.65 -2.71
C SER A 223 4.19 2.37 -1.53
N SER A 224 4.38 3.36 -0.68
CA SER A 224 4.85 3.16 0.69
C SER A 224 3.74 3.60 1.62
N SER A 225 3.52 2.87 2.70
CA SER A 225 2.41 3.14 3.60
C SER A 225 2.70 2.79 5.05
N ILE A 226 1.94 3.40 5.95
CA ILE A 226 1.75 2.90 7.31
C ILE A 226 0.25 2.76 7.56
N GLN A 227 -0.13 1.62 8.10
CA GLN A 227 -1.50 1.33 8.47
C GLN A 227 -1.66 1.43 9.99
N VAL A 228 -2.73 2.08 10.43
CA VAL A 228 -2.94 2.42 11.84
C VAL A 228 -4.39 2.20 12.27
N ALA A 229 -4.56 1.74 13.50
CA ALA A 229 -5.83 1.71 14.21
C ALA A 229 -5.64 2.19 15.67
N PRO A 230 -6.62 2.96 16.23
CA PRO A 230 -7.88 3.35 15.61
C PRO A 230 -7.66 4.40 14.52
N GLY A 231 -8.43 4.28 13.44
CA GLY A 231 -8.47 5.26 12.36
C GLY A 231 -9.34 6.46 12.71
N MET A 232 -9.22 7.48 11.88
CA MET A 232 -9.86 8.78 12.03
C MET A 232 -11.37 8.71 11.78
N PRO A 233 -12.16 9.52 12.52
CA PRO A 233 -13.59 9.68 12.25
C PRO A 233 -13.86 10.29 10.87
N ASP A 234 -15.07 10.06 10.35
CA ASP A 234 -15.44 10.44 8.97
C ASP A 234 -15.31 11.93 8.67
N ASN A 235 -15.54 12.80 9.66
CA ASN A 235 -15.45 14.24 9.48
C ASN A 235 -14.02 14.72 9.17
N TYR A 236 -12.98 13.91 9.39
CA TYR A 236 -11.59 14.20 9.01
C TYR A 236 -11.18 13.63 7.63
N ARG A 237 -12.03 12.82 7.00
CA ARG A 237 -11.73 12.11 5.73
C ARG A 237 -12.03 12.99 4.52
N ARG A 238 -11.77 12.51 3.31
CA ARG A 238 -12.31 13.15 2.10
C ARG A 238 -13.84 13.01 2.02
N LYS A 239 -14.54 13.79 1.18
CA LYS A 239 -15.98 13.58 0.97
C LYS A 239 -16.22 12.23 0.25
N PRO A 240 -17.32 11.52 0.54
CA PRO A 240 -17.68 10.31 -0.19
C PRO A 240 -17.85 10.57 -1.69
N VAL A 241 -17.62 9.55 -2.50
CA VAL A 241 -17.90 9.59 -3.94
C VAL A 241 -19.42 9.49 -4.13
N GLU A 242 -19.97 10.33 -5.00
CA GLU A 242 -21.40 10.32 -5.34
C GLU A 242 -21.59 9.97 -6.83
N ALA A 243 -22.74 9.38 -7.17
CA ALA A 243 -23.06 9.07 -8.56
C ALA A 243 -23.05 10.35 -9.43
N PRO A 244 -22.56 10.31 -10.68
CA PRO A 244 -22.24 9.12 -11.47
C PRO A 244 -20.80 8.60 -11.32
N ASP A 245 -19.99 9.16 -10.42
CA ASP A 245 -18.62 8.70 -10.23
C ASP A 245 -18.59 7.25 -9.70
N GLY A 246 -17.67 6.45 -10.24
CA GLY A 246 -17.34 5.14 -9.67
C GLY A 246 -16.27 5.28 -8.59
N ALA A 247 -16.26 4.39 -7.60
CA ALA A 247 -15.32 4.43 -6.47
C ALA A 247 -13.84 4.49 -6.89
N TYR A 248 -13.48 3.98 -8.08
CA TYR A 248 -12.10 3.97 -8.57
C TYR A 248 -11.59 5.32 -9.09
N CYS A 249 -12.45 6.33 -9.31
CA CYS A 249 -12.00 7.66 -9.76
C CYS A 249 -11.00 8.31 -8.79
N ILE A 250 -11.06 7.94 -7.51
CA ILE A 250 -10.19 8.45 -6.43
C ILE A 250 -8.71 8.10 -6.64
N TYR A 251 -8.42 7.00 -7.32
CA TYR A 251 -7.04 6.56 -7.57
C TYR A 251 -6.40 7.37 -8.69
N GLY A 252 -7.20 7.72 -9.71
CA GLY A 252 -6.82 8.65 -10.76
C GLY A 252 -6.90 10.14 -10.35
N LYS A 253 -7.51 10.44 -9.20
CA LYS A 253 -7.84 11.81 -8.75
C LYS A 253 -8.70 12.57 -9.78
N ALA A 254 -9.64 11.84 -10.39
CA ALA A 254 -10.45 12.32 -11.51
C ALA A 254 -11.97 12.29 -11.23
N CYS A 255 -12.38 12.17 -9.96
CA CYS A 255 -13.80 12.24 -9.57
C CYS A 255 -14.37 13.62 -9.90
N ALA A 256 -15.59 13.66 -10.43
CA ALA A 256 -16.35 14.89 -10.60
C ALA A 256 -16.89 15.43 -9.26
N THR A 257 -17.15 14.54 -8.30
CA THR A 257 -17.66 14.83 -6.95
C THR A 257 -16.68 15.74 -6.19
N PRO A 258 -17.08 16.98 -5.82
CA PRO A 258 -16.22 17.88 -5.06
C PRO A 258 -15.80 17.31 -3.71
N GLY A 259 -14.49 17.33 -3.43
CA GLY A 259 -13.95 16.77 -2.18
C GLY A 259 -13.67 15.28 -2.22
N ALA A 260 -14.04 14.54 -3.28
CA ALA A 260 -13.78 13.10 -3.34
C ALA A 260 -12.32 12.78 -3.73
N ASN A 261 -11.66 13.63 -4.51
CA ASN A 261 -10.29 13.38 -4.99
C ASN A 261 -9.26 13.54 -3.86
N PHE A 262 -9.40 14.60 -3.07
CA PHE A 262 -8.42 15.01 -2.07
C PHE A 262 -9.13 15.50 -0.81
N PRO A 263 -8.54 15.26 0.38
CA PRO A 263 -8.98 15.92 1.59
C PRO A 263 -8.76 17.44 1.47
N ASP A 264 -9.74 18.23 1.92
CA ASP A 264 -9.71 19.69 1.97
C ASP A 264 -9.59 20.43 0.61
N ILE A 265 -9.82 19.76 -0.54
CA ILE A 265 -9.82 20.34 -1.90
C ILE A 265 -11.13 19.99 -2.65
N PRO A 266 -11.85 20.98 -3.25
CA PRO A 266 -11.66 22.41 -3.08
C PRO A 266 -12.07 22.85 -1.67
N THR A 267 -11.61 24.01 -1.22
CA THR A 267 -11.95 24.53 0.12
C THR A 267 -13.47 24.64 0.33
N SER A 268 -14.23 24.97 -0.72
CA SER A 268 -15.70 25.08 -0.66
C SER A 268 -16.40 23.77 -0.33
N ALA A 269 -15.86 22.61 -0.75
CA ALA A 269 -16.43 21.30 -0.44
C ALA A 269 -16.37 20.96 1.05
N TYR A 270 -15.54 21.69 1.82
CA TYR A 270 -15.29 21.45 3.24
C TYR A 270 -15.60 22.67 4.11
N ALA A 271 -16.39 23.62 3.60
CA ALA A 271 -16.76 24.84 4.31
C ALA A 271 -17.48 24.56 5.65
N ASP A 272 -18.12 23.40 5.77
CA ASP A 272 -18.79 22.90 6.97
C ASP A 272 -17.83 22.35 8.03
N ARG A 273 -16.60 21.97 7.65
CA ARG A 273 -15.76 21.08 8.46
C ARG A 273 -15.19 21.68 9.74
N GLY A 274 -15.02 23.01 9.86
CA GLY A 274 -14.52 23.65 11.09
C GLY A 274 -13.09 23.27 11.55
N HIS A 275 -12.48 22.24 10.97
CA HIS A 275 -11.12 21.77 11.19
C HIS A 275 -10.50 21.27 9.88
N ARG A 276 -9.21 20.95 9.88
CA ARG A 276 -8.53 20.34 8.72
C ARG A 276 -8.67 18.82 8.76
N SER A 277 -8.40 18.17 7.64
CA SER A 277 -8.12 16.73 7.60
C SER A 277 -6.89 16.38 8.44
N TRP A 278 -6.67 15.09 8.69
CA TRP A 278 -5.57 14.63 9.52
C TRP A 278 -4.24 14.46 8.77
N TYR A 279 -4.27 14.37 7.43
CA TYR A 279 -3.09 14.34 6.57
C TYR A 279 -2.46 15.73 6.51
N GLN A 280 -1.74 16.12 7.55
CA GLN A 280 -1.10 17.44 7.65
C GLN A 280 0.40 17.30 7.84
N GLY A 281 1.16 18.15 7.15
CA GLY A 281 2.61 18.22 7.34
C GLY A 281 3.37 17.04 6.75
N LEU A 282 2.74 16.27 5.85
CA LEU A 282 3.45 15.26 5.08
C LEU A 282 4.45 15.95 4.15
N LYS A 283 5.67 15.41 4.12
CA LYS A 283 6.78 15.92 3.31
C LYS A 283 6.93 15.01 2.09
N TYR A 284 6.99 15.64 0.93
CA TYR A 284 7.15 14.96 -0.36
C TYR A 284 8.38 15.52 -1.07
N ALA A 285 9.19 14.66 -1.69
CA ALA A 285 10.33 15.08 -2.47
C ALA A 285 10.41 14.32 -3.79
N ALA A 286 10.96 14.98 -4.80
CA ALA A 286 11.07 14.44 -6.14
C ALA A 286 12.00 13.22 -6.19
N ASN A 287 11.60 12.22 -6.96
CA ASN A 287 12.49 11.19 -7.47
C ASN A 287 13.05 11.66 -8.82
N ASN A 288 14.26 12.20 -8.81
CA ASN A 288 14.91 12.75 -9.99
C ASN A 288 15.46 11.70 -10.98
N ARG A 289 15.07 10.43 -10.86
CA ARG A 289 15.45 9.38 -11.83
C ARG A 289 14.70 9.49 -13.15
N CYS A 290 13.40 9.83 -13.10
CA CYS A 290 12.60 9.94 -14.31
C CYS A 290 13.00 11.17 -15.13
N PRO A 291 12.88 11.12 -16.47
CA PRO A 291 13.05 12.28 -17.32
C PRO A 291 12.13 13.43 -16.93
N THR A 292 12.66 14.65 -17.05
CA THR A 292 11.92 15.89 -16.84
C THR A 292 10.75 16.02 -17.81
N ASP A 293 9.58 16.35 -17.26
CA ASP A 293 8.44 16.86 -17.99
C ASP A 293 8.24 18.35 -17.62
N PRO A 294 8.41 19.28 -18.57
CA PRO A 294 8.16 20.71 -18.35
C PRO A 294 6.75 21.02 -17.83
N ASN A 295 5.76 20.16 -18.11
CA ASN A 295 4.39 20.34 -17.63
C ASN A 295 4.27 20.05 -16.13
N GLU A 296 5.16 19.25 -15.56
CA GLU A 296 5.19 18.90 -14.14
C GLU A 296 6.07 19.86 -13.32
N VAL A 297 6.85 20.73 -13.97
CA VAL A 297 7.63 21.77 -13.28
C VAL A 297 6.70 22.71 -12.52
N GLN A 298 6.98 22.87 -11.24
CA GLN A 298 6.21 23.66 -10.29
C GLN A 298 7.06 24.79 -9.69
N GLN A 299 6.41 25.90 -9.36
CA GLN A 299 7.01 27.03 -8.63
C GLN A 299 6.46 27.06 -7.21
N TYR A 300 7.27 27.49 -6.24
CA TYR A 300 6.90 27.48 -4.82
C TYR A 300 5.86 28.55 -4.48
N GLU A 301 6.04 29.77 -5.00
CA GLU A 301 5.27 30.95 -4.58
C GLU A 301 3.77 30.81 -4.82
N PRO A 302 3.27 30.33 -5.98
CA PRO A 302 1.84 30.15 -6.21
C PRO A 302 1.21 29.17 -5.21
N VAL A 303 1.84 28.01 -5.01
CA VAL A 303 1.36 26.98 -4.09
C VAL A 303 1.36 27.50 -2.66
N LYS A 304 2.42 28.20 -2.26
CA LYS A 304 2.51 28.78 -0.93
C LYS A 304 1.45 29.86 -0.70
N ALA A 305 1.18 30.70 -1.69
CA ALA A 305 0.13 31.72 -1.60
C ALA A 305 -1.25 31.08 -1.35
N VAL A 306 -1.55 29.96 -2.00
CA VAL A 306 -2.78 29.19 -1.75
C VAL A 306 -2.79 28.55 -0.37
N GLN A 307 -1.67 28.02 0.12
CA GLN A 307 -1.56 27.48 1.48
C GLN A 307 -1.80 28.57 2.55
N MET A 308 -1.34 29.81 2.30
CA MET A 308 -1.56 30.96 3.17
C MET A 308 -2.99 31.53 3.08
N ASN A 309 -3.65 31.38 1.93
CA ASN A 309 -5.03 31.80 1.72
C ASN A 309 -5.85 30.72 1.02
N ARG A 310 -6.44 29.82 1.82
CA ARG A 310 -7.21 28.67 1.32
C ARG A 310 -8.45 29.03 0.52
N ALA A 311 -8.94 30.27 0.58
CA ALA A 311 -10.02 30.72 -0.31
C ALA A 311 -9.62 30.68 -1.80
N LEU A 312 -8.31 30.66 -2.10
CA LEU A 312 -7.79 30.51 -3.45
C LEU A 312 -7.82 29.06 -3.95
N LEU A 313 -7.94 28.08 -3.06
CA LEU A 313 -7.98 26.66 -3.41
C LEU A 313 -9.38 26.27 -3.90
N THR A 314 -9.57 26.39 -5.21
CA THR A 314 -10.87 26.32 -5.88
C THR A 314 -10.98 25.15 -6.84
N THR A 315 -9.86 24.57 -7.25
CA THR A 315 -9.84 23.42 -8.15
C THR A 315 -10.43 22.16 -7.49
N ASN A 316 -11.09 21.30 -8.28
CA ASN A 316 -11.48 19.95 -7.85
C ASN A 316 -10.50 18.86 -8.33
N ILE A 317 -9.69 19.18 -9.33
CA ILE A 317 -8.63 18.33 -9.87
C ILE A 317 -7.26 18.90 -9.49
N TYR A 318 -6.18 18.18 -9.78
CA TYR A 318 -4.84 18.69 -9.53
C TYR A 318 -4.55 19.94 -10.39
N ASP A 319 -4.17 21.03 -9.72
CA ASP A 319 -3.64 22.25 -10.33
C ASP A 319 -2.31 22.56 -9.66
N LYS A 320 -1.22 22.49 -10.44
CA LYS A 320 0.15 22.71 -9.96
C LYS A 320 0.40 24.13 -9.44
N MET A 321 -0.48 25.09 -9.70
CA MET A 321 -0.38 26.43 -9.12
C MET A 321 -1.07 26.54 -7.76
N GLN A 322 -1.97 25.60 -7.42
CA GLN A 322 -2.77 25.66 -6.19
C GLN A 322 -2.40 24.59 -5.16
N VAL A 323 -1.89 23.44 -5.60
CA VAL A 323 -1.64 22.26 -4.76
C VAL A 323 -0.20 21.79 -4.93
N SER A 324 0.42 21.29 -3.87
CA SER A 324 1.76 20.69 -3.94
C SER A 324 1.83 19.59 -5.01
N ALA A 325 3.02 19.31 -5.54
CA ALA A 325 3.23 18.20 -6.46
C ALA A 325 2.87 16.83 -5.84
N GLY A 326 2.85 16.75 -4.50
CA GLY A 326 2.34 15.59 -3.76
C GLY A 326 0.82 15.41 -3.82
N ARG A 327 0.12 16.31 -4.51
CA ARG A 327 -1.35 16.36 -4.59
C ARG A 327 -2.02 16.47 -3.21
N ASP A 328 -1.33 17.13 -2.29
CA ASP A 328 -1.76 17.37 -0.92
C ASP A 328 -1.75 18.89 -0.65
N ALA A 329 -2.91 19.44 -0.29
CA ALA A 329 -3.04 20.87 0.02
C ALA A 329 -2.49 21.22 1.41
N ASN A 330 -2.26 20.23 2.26
CA ASN A 330 -1.74 20.35 3.61
C ASN A 330 -0.29 19.86 3.74
N ALA A 331 0.37 19.58 2.60
CA ALA A 331 1.78 19.20 2.57
C ALA A 331 2.65 20.23 3.28
N ASP A 332 3.70 19.76 3.96
CA ASP A 332 4.74 20.65 4.46
C ASP A 332 5.49 21.25 3.25
N LEU A 333 5.56 22.59 3.22
CA LEU A 333 6.29 23.35 2.20
C LEU A 333 7.48 24.10 2.83
N GLY A 334 8.01 23.61 3.95
CA GLY A 334 9.23 24.11 4.57
C GLY A 334 10.46 23.81 3.72
N LEU A 335 11.60 24.41 4.10
CA LEU A 335 12.87 24.15 3.43
C LEU A 335 13.33 22.70 3.63
N ILE A 336 13.86 22.11 2.58
CA ILE A 336 14.57 20.83 2.67
C ILE A 336 15.82 21.05 3.53
N ASP A 337 16.02 20.21 4.56
CA ASP A 337 17.10 20.31 5.55
C ASP A 337 17.24 21.67 6.27
N GLY A 338 16.22 22.52 6.22
CA GLY A 338 16.25 23.87 6.80
C GLY A 338 17.20 24.86 6.12
N LYS A 339 17.69 24.55 4.91
CA LYS A 339 18.69 25.38 4.18
C LYS A 339 18.45 25.35 2.67
N GLY A 340 19.06 26.29 1.96
CA GLY A 340 18.98 26.36 0.49
C GLY A 340 17.64 26.91 -0.03
N PRO A 341 17.40 26.83 -1.36
CA PRO A 341 16.20 27.38 -1.99
C PRO A 341 15.05 26.38 -2.15
N ASP A 342 15.30 25.08 -1.92
CA ASP A 342 14.34 24.03 -2.25
C ASP A 342 13.39 23.75 -1.09
N HIS A 343 12.11 23.63 -1.42
CA HIS A 343 11.02 23.34 -0.50
C HIS A 343 10.46 21.93 -0.70
N TRP A 344 10.03 21.30 0.40
CA TRP A 344 9.22 20.09 0.34
C TRP A 344 7.93 20.33 -0.46
N GLY A 345 7.42 19.29 -1.12
CA GLY A 345 6.17 19.34 -1.87
C GLY A 345 6.22 20.06 -3.22
N ILE A 346 7.39 20.56 -3.65
CA ILE A 346 7.55 21.27 -4.93
C ILE A 346 8.39 20.46 -5.92
N ASN A 347 7.87 20.25 -7.13
CA ASN A 347 8.59 19.56 -8.20
C ASN A 347 9.33 20.56 -9.12
N TYR A 348 10.49 21.04 -8.67
CA TYR A 348 11.29 22.01 -9.44
C TYR A 348 11.82 21.45 -10.78
N ASN A 349 12.04 20.14 -10.85
CA ASN A 349 12.66 19.50 -12.02
C ASN A 349 11.64 18.84 -12.96
N GLY A 350 10.35 18.83 -12.62
CA GLY A 350 9.31 18.13 -13.39
C GLY A 350 9.55 16.62 -13.52
N THR A 351 10.23 16.01 -12.55
CA THR A 351 10.58 14.57 -12.57
C THR A 351 9.46 13.76 -11.91
N CYS A 352 9.68 12.46 -11.66
CA CYS A 352 8.72 11.65 -10.92
C CYS A 352 8.56 12.20 -9.49
N PHE A 353 7.33 12.25 -9.00
CA PHE A 353 7.03 12.84 -7.71
C PHE A 353 6.02 11.97 -6.96
N PRO A 354 6.23 11.67 -5.67
CA PRO A 354 5.28 10.89 -4.90
C PRO A 354 4.00 11.67 -4.67
N ILE A 355 2.85 11.02 -4.84
CA ILE A 355 1.54 11.64 -4.63
C ILE A 355 0.78 10.94 -3.50
N ALA A 356 -0.02 11.67 -2.74
CA ALA A 356 -0.89 11.08 -1.72
C ALA A 356 -1.83 10.03 -2.34
N ASN A 357 -1.83 8.81 -1.80
CA ASN A 357 -2.56 7.68 -2.36
C ASN A 357 -4.09 7.93 -2.36
N GLY A 358 -4.80 7.24 -3.25
CA GLY A 358 -6.26 7.12 -3.24
C GLY A 358 -6.78 6.20 -2.15
N TYR A 359 -6.00 5.19 -1.73
CA TYR A 359 -6.34 4.31 -0.62
C TYR A 359 -6.14 5.03 0.72
N ILE A 360 -7.14 4.97 1.59
CA ILE A 360 -7.15 5.62 2.91
C ILE A 360 -7.53 4.63 4.03
N GLY A 361 -7.26 3.34 3.83
CA GLY A 361 -7.65 2.28 4.75
C GLY A 361 -9.05 1.71 4.50
N ALA A 362 -9.55 0.97 5.47
CA ALA A 362 -10.81 0.23 5.41
C ALA A 362 -11.51 0.22 6.77
N PHE A 363 -12.82 0.01 6.77
CA PHE A 363 -13.59 -0.24 7.99
C PHE A 363 -13.69 -1.76 8.20
N LEU A 364 -13.08 -2.26 9.28
CA LEU A 364 -12.91 -3.69 9.56
C LEU A 364 -13.96 -4.14 10.57
N CYS A 365 -14.59 -5.28 10.32
CA CYS A 365 -15.73 -5.75 11.10
C CYS A 365 -15.74 -7.28 11.28
N ASP A 366 -16.43 -7.73 12.31
CA ASP A 366 -16.76 -9.13 12.49
C ASP A 366 -17.87 -9.60 11.50
N PRO A 367 -18.01 -10.92 11.26
CA PRO A 367 -18.99 -11.49 10.32
C PRO A 367 -20.46 -11.22 10.64
N ASP A 368 -20.81 -10.91 11.89
CA ASP A 368 -22.19 -10.71 12.33
C ASP A 368 -22.58 -9.22 12.33
N THR A 369 -21.70 -8.34 11.86
CA THR A 369 -21.91 -6.89 11.84
C THR A 369 -23.13 -6.47 11.03
N LYS A 370 -23.79 -5.41 11.51
CA LYS A 370 -24.88 -4.68 10.83
C LYS A 370 -24.46 -3.29 10.38
N ASN A 371 -23.19 -2.93 10.57
CA ASN A 371 -22.69 -1.61 10.28
C ASN A 371 -22.46 -1.44 8.78
N THR A 372 -23.15 -0.47 8.18
CA THR A 372 -23.14 -0.24 6.73
C THR A 372 -21.81 0.25 6.18
N LYS A 373 -20.84 0.56 7.03
CA LYS A 373 -19.45 0.85 6.62
C LYS A 373 -18.65 -0.40 6.24
N CYS A 374 -19.06 -1.58 6.70
CA CYS A 374 -18.40 -2.84 6.41
C CYS A 374 -18.67 -3.27 4.96
N ALA A 375 -17.71 -3.93 4.32
CA ALA A 375 -17.83 -4.38 2.93
C ALA A 375 -19.00 -5.35 2.70
N ALA A 376 -19.30 -6.17 3.71
CA ALA A 376 -20.47 -7.05 3.73
C ALA A 376 -21.09 -7.00 5.12
N THR A 377 -22.39 -6.71 5.18
CA THR A 377 -23.18 -6.75 6.42
C THR A 377 -24.03 -8.00 6.46
N ARG A 378 -24.21 -8.56 7.65
CA ARG A 378 -25.14 -9.67 7.91
C ARG A 378 -26.53 -9.33 7.39
N MET A 379 -27.20 -10.22 6.66
CA MET A 379 -28.56 -9.99 6.16
C MET A 379 -29.60 -9.89 7.29
N ASP A 380 -30.63 -9.09 7.08
CA ASP A 380 -31.74 -8.95 8.02
C ASP A 380 -32.54 -10.25 8.14
N GLY A 381 -32.87 -10.63 9.38
CA GLY A 381 -33.54 -11.89 9.69
C GLY A 381 -32.62 -13.11 9.77
N VAL A 382 -31.33 -13.00 9.41
CA VAL A 382 -30.36 -14.08 9.59
C VAL A 382 -29.78 -14.03 11.02
N PRO A 383 -29.80 -15.13 11.80
CA PRO A 383 -29.22 -15.17 13.14
C PRO A 383 -27.70 -14.96 13.13
N ASN A 384 -27.15 -14.40 14.21
CA ASN A 384 -25.70 -14.29 14.38
C ASN A 384 -25.04 -15.67 14.45
N THR A 385 -23.90 -15.82 13.80
CA THR A 385 -23.08 -17.03 13.81
C THR A 385 -22.30 -17.21 15.11
N ASN A 386 -21.98 -16.10 15.79
CA ASN A 386 -21.14 -16.02 16.98
C ASN A 386 -19.79 -16.73 16.80
N GLN A 387 -19.21 -16.72 15.59
CA GLN A 387 -17.90 -17.32 15.32
C GLN A 387 -16.76 -16.60 16.05
N MET A 388 -16.95 -15.33 16.40
CA MET A 388 -15.97 -14.53 17.11
C MET A 388 -16.62 -13.40 17.92
N PRO A 389 -15.90 -12.83 18.90
CA PRO A 389 -16.35 -11.63 19.60
C PRO A 389 -16.60 -10.49 18.59
N PRO A 390 -17.69 -9.72 18.76
CA PRO A 390 -17.98 -8.58 17.89
C PRO A 390 -16.85 -7.56 17.88
N PHE A 391 -16.56 -7.01 16.71
CA PHE A 391 -15.68 -5.86 16.58
C PHE A 391 -16.01 -5.06 15.34
N GLU A 392 -15.77 -3.76 15.43
CA GLU A 392 -15.82 -2.86 14.28
C GLU A 392 -14.87 -1.71 14.56
N TYR A 393 -13.98 -1.41 13.63
CA TYR A 393 -13.09 -0.27 13.77
C TYR A 393 -12.61 0.21 12.41
N GLN A 394 -12.36 1.51 12.35
CA GLN A 394 -11.71 2.11 11.20
C GLN A 394 -10.20 1.82 11.29
N MET A 395 -9.64 1.36 10.19
CA MET A 395 -8.20 1.36 9.92
C MET A 395 -7.91 2.47 8.93
N ASP A 396 -6.83 3.21 9.13
CA ASP A 396 -6.32 4.18 8.16
C ASP A 396 -5.01 3.75 7.53
N ALA A 397 -4.78 4.23 6.31
CA ALA A 397 -3.48 4.18 5.66
C ALA A 397 -2.97 5.60 5.41
N ILE A 398 -1.78 5.92 5.90
CA ILE A 398 -0.99 7.05 5.41
C ILE A 398 -0.13 6.48 4.30
N SER A 399 -0.41 6.87 3.06
CA SER A 399 0.23 6.25 1.90
C SER A 399 0.55 7.27 0.81
N ALA A 400 1.67 7.05 0.13
CA ALA A 400 2.06 7.79 -1.05
C ALA A 400 2.49 6.84 -2.17
N ASN A 401 2.06 7.15 -3.39
CA ASN A 401 2.41 6.42 -4.60
C ASN A 401 3.56 7.13 -5.29
N TRP A 402 4.62 6.40 -5.59
CA TRP A 402 5.80 6.82 -6.31
C TRP A 402 5.74 6.30 -7.73
N ASP A 403 5.78 7.21 -8.70
CA ASP A 403 6.00 6.82 -10.08
C ASP A 403 7.37 6.17 -10.24
N ILE A 404 7.42 5.09 -11.03
CA ILE A 404 8.65 4.35 -11.33
C ILE A 404 8.89 4.23 -12.84
N GLY A 405 10.18 4.18 -13.20
CA GLY A 405 10.63 3.91 -14.56
C GLY A 405 10.70 2.42 -14.87
N HIS A 406 11.04 2.10 -16.11
CA HIS A 406 11.27 0.72 -16.55
C HIS A 406 12.49 0.06 -15.86
N ASP A 407 13.44 0.87 -15.42
CA ASP A 407 14.64 0.48 -14.70
C ASP A 407 14.36 -0.23 -13.36
N ALA A 408 13.23 0.05 -12.70
CA ALA A 408 12.78 -0.71 -11.53
C ALA A 408 12.52 -2.21 -11.83
N TYR A 409 12.31 -2.56 -13.10
CA TYR A 409 12.04 -3.94 -13.56
C TYR A 409 13.26 -4.61 -14.19
N THR A 410 14.29 -3.85 -14.54
CA THR A 410 15.48 -4.36 -15.24
C THR A 410 16.75 -4.27 -14.39
N THR A 411 16.73 -3.49 -13.31
CA THR A 411 17.86 -3.28 -12.39
C THR A 411 17.42 -3.46 -10.93
N PHE A 412 18.39 -3.66 -10.04
CA PHE A 412 18.11 -3.67 -8.60
C PHE A 412 17.97 -2.25 -8.08
N TYR A 413 16.82 -1.98 -7.47
CA TYR A 413 16.52 -0.76 -6.77
C TYR A 413 16.68 -0.95 -5.28
N ILE A 414 17.25 0.05 -4.62
CA ILE A 414 17.32 0.13 -3.17
C ILE A 414 16.05 0.80 -2.67
N TYR A 415 15.27 0.06 -1.89
CA TYR A 415 14.09 0.55 -1.20
C TYR A 415 14.40 0.64 0.29
N GLN A 416 14.18 1.81 0.88
CA GLN A 416 14.57 2.08 2.27
C GLN A 416 13.45 2.78 3.02
N ILE A 417 13.23 2.35 4.28
CA ILE A 417 12.48 3.10 5.27
C ILE A 417 13.39 3.37 6.46
N GLU A 418 13.34 4.59 6.99
CA GLU A 418 14.07 5.05 8.17
C GLU A 418 13.09 5.60 9.22
N TRP A 419 13.41 5.45 10.51
CA TRP A 419 12.61 5.93 11.64
C TRP A 419 13.44 6.48 12.80
#